data_AF-K1SKG5-F1
#
_entry.id   AF-K1SKG5-F1
#
_cell.length_a   1.000
_cell.length_b   1.000
_cell.length_c   1.000
_cell.angle_alpha   90.00
_cell.angle_beta   90.00
_cell.angle_gamma   90.00
#
_symmetry.space_group_name_H-M   'P 1'
#
loop_
_entity.id
_entity.type
_entity.pdbx_description
1 polymer ?
#
loop_
_entity_poly.entity_id
_entity_poly.type
_entity_poly.pdbx_seq_one_letter_code
_entity_poly.pdbx_strand_id
1 'polypeptide(L)'
;MDTYTPTNRVLTSMCSPERLLFILKYGITYVRFQKEVDGKIEVTDQKHIMRYQHDPFAALIVRQKIDEGVTSGVIWHTQGSGKTALSYNLTYVLSDYFSKHEKVAKFYFIVDRLDLLKQASDEFEARGLVVKTANSRAELMEQ
;
A
#
# COMPACT_ATOMS: atom_id res chain seq x y z
N MET A 1 -25.11 26.32 14.86
CA MET A 1 -24.39 25.03 14.99
C MET A 1 -22.92 25.35 15.16
N ASP A 2 -22.29 24.86 16.23
CA ASP A 2 -20.85 25.09 16.45
C ASP A 2 -20.04 24.22 15.48
N THR A 3 -19.40 24.89 14.52
CA THR A 3 -18.60 24.26 13.48
C THR A 3 -17.26 23.72 13.98
N TYR A 4 -16.84 24.04 15.20
CA TYR A 4 -15.51 23.70 15.73
C TYR A 4 -15.47 22.49 16.66
N THR A 5 -16.60 21.82 16.88
CA THR A 5 -16.65 20.58 17.66
C THR A 5 -15.68 19.53 17.09
N PRO A 6 -15.02 18.71 17.94
CA PRO A 6 -14.05 17.70 17.49
C PRO A 6 -14.63 16.75 16.44
N THR A 7 -15.89 16.32 16.64
CA THR A 7 -16.62 15.46 15.71
C THR A 7 -16.82 16.13 14.35
N ASN A 8 -17.26 17.39 14.33
CA ASN A 8 -17.47 18.11 13.08
C ASN A 8 -16.16 18.33 12.32
N ARG A 9 -15.05 18.57 13.02
CA ARG A 9 -13.72 18.69 12.40
C ARG A 9 -13.26 17.39 11.73
N VAL A 10 -13.47 16.24 12.39
CA VAL A 10 -13.11 14.93 11.83
C VAL A 10 -13.99 14.62 10.61
N LEU A 11 -15.31 14.83 10.72
CA LEU A 11 -16.25 14.61 9.62
C LEU A 11 -15.94 15.52 8.42
N THR A 12 -15.69 16.82 8.66
CA THR A 12 -15.36 17.76 7.59
C THR A 12 -14.04 17.40 6.91
N SER A 13 -13.05 16.92 7.67
CA SER A 13 -11.78 16.45 7.12
C SER A 13 -11.96 15.17 6.30
N MET A 14 -12.69 14.18 6.80
CA MET A 14 -12.92 12.90 6.10
C MET A 14 -13.79 13.05 4.85
N CYS A 15 -14.84 13.86 4.93
CA CYS A 15 -15.82 14.05 3.85
C CYS A 15 -15.40 15.11 2.82
N SER A 16 -14.17 15.61 2.87
CA SER A 16 -13.63 16.41 1.75
C SER A 16 -13.61 15.55 0.48
N PRO A 17 -14.12 16.04 -0.66
CA PRO A 17 -14.24 15.25 -1.90
C PRO A 17 -12.94 14.55 -2.30
N GLU A 18 -11.80 15.22 -2.16
CA GLU A 18 -10.49 14.71 -2.57
C GLU A 18 -10.06 13.50 -1.71
N ARG A 19 -10.27 13.57 -0.39
CA ARG A 19 -9.92 12.47 0.52
C ARG A 19 -10.90 11.31 0.39
N LEU A 20 -12.19 11.59 0.21
CA LEU A 20 -13.19 10.55 0.00
C LEU A 20 -12.91 9.79 -1.29
N LEU A 21 -12.62 10.50 -2.39
CA LEU A 21 -12.21 9.88 -3.66
C LEU A 21 -10.91 9.08 -3.51
N PHE A 22 -9.94 9.57 -2.74
CA PHE A 22 -8.71 8.84 -2.45
C PHE A 22 -8.99 7.52 -1.72
N ILE A 23 -9.83 7.54 -0.68
CA ILE A 23 -10.20 6.33 0.08
C ILE A 23 -10.99 5.36 -0.79
N LEU A 24 -11.87 5.83 -1.67
CA LEU A 24 -12.62 4.96 -2.56
C LEU A 24 -11.74 4.31 -3.63
N LYS A 25 -10.78 5.06 -4.18
CA LYS A 25 -9.88 4.57 -5.23
C LYS A 25 -8.77 3.67 -4.69
N TYR A 26 -8.20 4.01 -3.54
CA TYR A 26 -6.98 3.38 -3.00
C TYR A 26 -7.18 2.68 -1.67
N GLY A 27 -8.24 3.03 -0.93
CA GLY A 27 -8.48 2.54 0.43
C GLY A 27 -9.12 1.16 0.51
N ILE A 28 -9.50 0.56 -0.62
CA ILE A 28 -10.14 -0.75 -0.66
C ILE A 28 -9.24 -1.72 -1.41
N THR A 29 -8.78 -2.76 -0.72
CA THR A 29 -8.00 -3.85 -1.31
C THR A 29 -8.78 -5.16 -1.13
N TYR A 30 -8.91 -5.91 -2.21
CA TYR A 30 -9.47 -7.26 -2.17
C TYR A 30 -8.32 -8.25 -2.04
N VAL A 31 -8.35 -9.06 -0.99
CA VAL A 31 -7.32 -10.07 -0.72
C VAL A 31 -7.96 -11.43 -0.89
N ARG A 32 -7.43 -12.20 -1.83
CA ARG A 32 -7.90 -13.56 -2.10
C ARG A 32 -6.90 -14.54 -1.53
N PHE A 33 -7.31 -15.25 -0.49
CA PHE A 33 -6.53 -16.36 0.06
C PHE A 33 -7.09 -17.67 -0.48
N GLN A 34 -6.22 -18.49 -1.05
CA GLN A 34 -6.52 -19.89 -1.32
C GLN A 34 -5.76 -20.71 -0.29
N LYS A 35 -6.49 -21.36 0.61
CA LYS A 35 -5.89 -22.25 1.61
C LYS A 35 -6.45 -23.65 1.41
N GLU A 36 -5.55 -24.60 1.24
CA GLU A 36 -5.90 -26.01 1.21
C GLU A 36 -5.91 -26.52 2.66
N VAL A 37 -7.10 -26.83 3.17
CA VAL A 37 -7.29 -27.42 4.50
C VAL A 37 -8.09 -28.70 4.29
N ASP A 38 -7.54 -29.83 4.75
CA ASP A 38 -8.18 -31.16 4.69
C ASP A 38 -8.70 -31.57 3.30
N GLY A 39 -7.91 -31.32 2.24
CA GLY A 39 -8.25 -31.73 0.88
C GLY A 39 -9.41 -30.96 0.24
N LYS A 40 -9.86 -29.86 0.86
CA LYS A 40 -10.78 -28.88 0.26
C LYS A 40 -10.07 -27.54 0.07
N ILE A 41 -10.21 -26.99 -1.13
CA ILE A 41 -9.74 -25.65 -1.45
C ILE A 41 -10.74 -24.66 -0.85
N GLU A 42 -10.41 -24.06 0.29
CA GLU A 42 -11.18 -22.94 0.83
C GLU A 42 -10.63 -21.64 0.23
N VAL A 43 -11.46 -21.01 -0.60
CA VAL A 43 -11.20 -19.66 -1.12
C VAL A 43 -11.83 -18.68 -0.15
N THR A 44 -11.00 -17.90 0.54
CA THR A 44 -11.46 -16.80 1.40
C THR A 44 -11.17 -15.47 0.72
N ASP A 45 -12.24 -14.79 0.30
CA ASP A 45 -12.15 -13.42 -0.19
C ASP A 45 -12.34 -12.45 0.99
N GLN A 46 -11.30 -11.69 1.34
CA GLN A 46 -11.34 -10.68 2.38
C GLN A 46 -11.26 -9.28 1.77
N LYS A 47 -12.17 -8.39 2.20
CA LYS A 47 -12.10 -6.97 1.88
C LYS A 47 -11.30 -6.26 2.97
N HIS A 48 -10.10 -5.79 2.63
CA HIS A 48 -9.27 -4.98 3.52
C HIS A 48 -9.54 -3.51 3.22
N ILE A 49 -9.94 -2.76 4.26
CA ILE A 49 -10.11 -1.31 4.18
C ILE A 49 -8.94 -0.66 4.92
N MET A 50 -8.23 0.25 4.24
CA MET A 50 -7.10 0.96 4.84
C MET A 50 -7.53 1.71 6.10
N ARG A 51 -6.69 1.64 7.14
CA ARG A 51 -6.95 2.39 8.36
C ARG A 51 -6.67 3.87 8.11
N TYR A 52 -7.69 4.71 8.31
CA TYR A 52 -7.65 6.14 8.02
C TYR A 52 -6.49 6.89 8.67
N GLN A 53 -6.05 6.46 9.86
CA GLN A 53 -5.14 7.27 10.67
C GLN A 53 -3.68 7.25 10.19
N HIS A 54 -3.23 6.17 9.54
CA HIS A 54 -1.80 5.98 9.27
C HIS A 54 -1.49 5.89 7.77
N ASP A 55 -2.25 5.10 7.03
CA ASP A 55 -1.85 4.76 5.67
C ASP A 55 -2.16 5.86 4.62
N PRO A 56 -3.36 6.49 4.60
CA PRO A 56 -3.63 7.53 3.61
C PRO A 56 -2.82 8.81 3.87
N PHE A 57 -2.50 9.11 5.14
CA PHE A 57 -1.63 10.25 5.46
C PHE A 57 -0.20 10.02 4.97
N ALA A 58 0.36 8.81 5.17
CA ALA A 58 1.68 8.47 4.64
C ALA A 58 1.70 8.61 3.11
N ALA A 59 0.69 8.09 2.41
CA ALA A 59 0.61 8.18 0.96
C ALA A 59 0.49 9.64 0.44
N LEU A 60 -0.32 10.47 1.09
CA LEU A 60 -0.46 11.89 0.74
C LEU A 60 0.82 12.68 0.98
N ILE A 61 1.50 12.45 2.11
CA ILE A 61 2.76 13.11 2.45
C ILE A 61 3.85 12.70 1.46
N VAL A 62 3.96 11.42 1.11
CA VAL A 62 4.93 10.95 0.12
C VAL A 62 4.67 11.62 -1.24
N ARG A 63 3.42 11.73 -1.68
CA ARG A 63 3.08 12.43 -2.93
C ARG A 63 3.51 13.90 -2.88
N GLN A 64 3.18 14.61 -1.80
CA GLN A 64 3.59 15.99 -1.61
C GLN A 64 5.12 16.15 -1.61
N LYS A 65 5.85 15.23 -0.96
CA LYS A 65 7.31 15.25 -0.92
C LYS A 65 7.94 15.02 -2.30
N ILE A 66 7.33 14.17 -3.13
CA ILE A 66 7.74 13.97 -4.52
C ILE A 66 7.48 15.23 -5.34
N ASP A 67 6.33 15.90 -5.16
CA ASP A 67 6.03 17.20 -5.79
C ASP A 67 7.04 18.29 -5.39
N GLU A 68 7.50 18.27 -4.13
CA GLU A 68 8.55 19.16 -3.59
C GLU A 68 9.97 18.80 -4.09
N GLY A 69 10.13 17.71 -4.86
CA GLY A 69 11.43 17.26 -5.39
C GLY A 69 12.29 16.49 -4.38
N VAL A 70 11.73 16.07 -3.25
CA VAL A 70 12.42 15.25 -2.24
C VAL A 70 12.48 13.81 -2.72
N THR A 71 13.69 13.27 -2.86
CA THR A 71 13.94 11.93 -3.41
C THR A 71 14.14 10.85 -2.35
N SER A 72 14.31 11.21 -1.08
CA SER A 72 14.55 10.27 0.02
C SER A 72 13.76 10.63 1.27
N GLY A 73 13.30 9.60 1.98
CA GLY A 73 12.52 9.75 3.20
C GLY A 73 12.39 8.43 3.94
N VAL A 74 12.12 8.52 5.24
CA VAL A 74 11.91 7.33 6.10
C VAL A 74 10.51 7.41 6.68
N ILE A 75 9.75 6.32 6.53
CA ILE A 75 8.43 6.18 7.14
C ILE A 75 8.56 5.27 8.37
N TRP A 76 8.39 5.83 9.56
CA TRP A 76 8.45 5.07 10.81
C TRP A 76 7.07 4.52 11.17
N HIS A 77 6.95 3.18 11.22
CA HIS A 77 5.73 2.49 11.69
C HIS A 77 6.00 1.54 12.85
N THR A 78 5.05 1.48 13.79
CA THR A 78 5.06 0.52 14.89
C THR A 78 4.98 -0.92 14.38
N GLN A 79 5.49 -1.88 15.14
CA GLN A 79 5.41 -3.31 14.80
C GLN A 79 3.95 -3.80 14.83
N GLY A 80 3.54 -4.63 13.86
CA GLY A 80 2.18 -5.17 13.79
C GLY A 80 1.11 -4.18 13.27
N SER A 81 1.47 -2.96 12.88
CA SER A 81 0.51 -1.95 12.39
C SER A 81 -0.01 -2.18 10.97
N GLY A 82 0.60 -3.09 10.19
CA GLY A 82 0.23 -3.34 8.79
C GLY A 82 1.23 -2.76 7.77
N LYS A 83 2.52 -2.73 8.08
CA LYS A 83 3.59 -2.22 7.19
C LYS A 83 3.53 -2.78 5.76
N THR A 84 3.28 -4.07 5.60
CA THR A 84 3.20 -4.71 4.28
C THR A 84 2.00 -4.20 3.47
N ALA A 85 0.84 -4.03 4.13
CA ALA A 85 -0.35 -3.46 3.50
C ALA A 85 -0.15 -1.99 3.12
N LEU A 86 0.58 -1.22 3.94
CA LEU A 86 0.98 0.13 3.59
C LEU A 86 1.87 0.16 2.35
N SER A 87 2.93 -0.66 2.31
CA SER A 87 3.85 -0.72 1.17
C SER A 87 3.11 -1.07 -0.12
N TYR A 88 2.17 -2.02 -0.07
CA TYR A 88 1.30 -2.36 -1.20
C TYR A 88 0.53 -1.14 -1.72
N ASN A 89 -0.19 -0.45 -0.82
CA ASN A 89 -1.02 0.68 -1.21
C ASN A 89 -0.18 1.85 -1.72
N LEU A 90 1.01 2.08 -1.14
CA LEU A 90 1.96 3.08 -1.61
C LEU A 90 2.45 2.77 -3.03
N THR A 91 2.82 1.52 -3.33
CA THR A 91 3.22 1.12 -4.68
C THR A 91 2.12 1.41 -5.70
N TYR A 92 0.85 1.14 -5.37
CA TYR A 92 -0.27 1.39 -6.27
C TYR A 92 -0.54 2.90 -6.47
N VAL A 93 -0.53 3.69 -5.39
CA VAL A 93 -0.69 5.16 -5.45
C VAL A 93 0.44 5.82 -6.24
N LEU A 94 1.68 5.40 -5.99
CA LEU A 94 2.86 5.93 -6.66
C LEU A 94 2.90 5.53 -8.14
N SER A 95 2.48 4.31 -8.47
CA SER A 95 2.36 3.88 -9.86
C SER A 95 1.37 4.75 -10.64
N ASP A 96 0.18 5.03 -10.10
CA ASP A 96 -0.80 5.94 -10.72
C ASP A 96 -0.24 7.36 -10.85
N TYR A 97 0.48 7.83 -9.83
CA TYR A 97 1.08 9.16 -9.84
C TYR A 97 2.19 9.29 -10.89
N PHE A 98 3.14 8.35 -10.96
CA PHE A 98 4.22 8.38 -11.96
C PHE A 98 3.71 8.09 -13.38
N SER A 99 2.67 7.28 -13.53
CA SER A 99 2.02 7.05 -14.83
C SER A 99 1.43 8.33 -15.40
N LYS A 100 0.86 9.22 -14.58
CA LYS A 100 0.41 10.56 -15.00
C LYS A 100 1.55 11.48 -15.44
N HIS A 101 2.78 11.19 -15.03
CA HIS A 101 3.98 11.92 -15.42
C HIS A 101 4.77 11.19 -16.51
N GLU A 102 4.15 10.22 -17.19
CA GLU A 102 4.75 9.39 -18.25
C GLU A 102 6.04 8.64 -17.82
N LYS A 103 6.18 8.37 -16.52
CA LYS A 103 7.32 7.65 -15.94
C LYS A 103 6.90 6.25 -15.53
N VAL A 104 7.63 5.24 -16.00
CA VAL A 104 7.48 3.86 -15.55
C VAL A 104 8.20 3.70 -14.21
N ALA A 105 7.45 3.59 -13.12
CA ALA A 105 8.00 3.37 -11.79
C ALA A 105 8.33 1.88 -11.58
N LYS A 106 9.60 1.58 -11.29
CA LYS A 106 10.04 0.27 -10.79
C LYS A 106 10.15 0.34 -9.27
N PHE A 107 9.52 -0.61 -8.58
CA PHE A 107 9.53 -0.68 -7.12
C PHE A 107 10.38 -1.86 -6.67
N TYR A 108 11.30 -1.60 -5.75
CA TYR A 108 12.16 -2.62 -5.16
C TYR A 108 11.81 -2.78 -3.68
N PHE A 109 11.46 -4.00 -3.28
CA PHE A 109 11.20 -4.33 -1.89
C PHE A 109 12.36 -5.17 -1.36
N ILE A 110 13.18 -4.59 -0.49
CA ILE A 110 14.39 -5.22 0.04
C ILE A 110 14.13 -5.67 1.48
N VAL A 111 14.46 -6.93 1.77
CA VAL A 111 14.23 -7.58 3.06
C VAL A 111 15.48 -8.35 3.47
N ASP A 112 15.76 -8.38 4.77
CA ASP A 112 16.96 -9.01 5.34
C ASP A 112 16.89 -10.55 5.38
N ARG A 113 15.69 -11.14 5.51
CA ARG A 113 15.49 -12.59 5.65
C ARG A 113 14.60 -13.17 4.56
N LEU A 114 14.96 -14.35 4.07
CA LEU A 114 14.20 -15.10 3.06
C LEU A 114 12.78 -15.46 3.53
N ASP A 115 12.59 -15.77 4.82
CA ASP A 115 11.25 -16.07 5.36
C ASP A 115 10.32 -14.86 5.29
N LEU A 116 10.84 -13.67 5.58
CA LEU A 116 10.07 -12.43 5.47
C LEU A 116 9.82 -12.05 4.01
N LEU A 117 10.77 -12.34 3.11
CA LEU A 117 10.57 -12.16 1.69
C LEU A 117 9.42 -13.04 1.20
N LYS A 118 9.38 -14.32 1.59
CA LYS A 118 8.29 -15.23 1.25
C LYS A 118 6.95 -14.72 1.80
N GLN A 119 6.91 -14.31 3.07
CA GLN A 119 5.70 -13.74 3.67
C GLN A 119 5.21 -12.48 2.93
N ALA A 120 6.12 -11.58 2.56
CA ALA A 120 5.78 -10.37 1.82
C ALA A 120 5.30 -10.70 0.40
N SER A 121 5.96 -11.63 -0.30
CA SER A 121 5.55 -12.11 -1.63
C SER A 121 4.16 -12.71 -1.59
N ASP A 122 3.88 -13.64 -0.67
CA ASP A 122 2.57 -14.27 -0.51
C ASP A 122 1.48 -13.20 -0.24
N GLU A 123 1.78 -12.20 0.61
CA GLU A 123 0.87 -11.09 0.90
C GLU A 123 0.64 -10.15 -0.30
N PHE A 124 1.63 -9.96 -1.18
CA PHE A 124 1.50 -9.14 -2.37
C PHE A 124 0.77 -9.88 -3.50
N GLU A 125 1.04 -11.17 -3.68
CA GLU A 125 0.35 -12.04 -4.64
C GLU A 125 -1.13 -12.22 -4.25
N ALA A 126 -1.43 -12.41 -2.97
CA ALA A 126 -2.81 -12.47 -2.47
C ALA A 126 -3.60 -11.17 -2.74
N ARG A 127 -2.90 -10.04 -2.91
CA ARG A 127 -3.46 -8.72 -3.28
C ARG A 127 -3.34 -8.43 -4.78
N GLY A 128 -2.93 -9.41 -5.60
CA GLY A 128 -2.89 -9.33 -7.06
C GLY A 128 -1.68 -8.63 -7.68
N LEU A 129 -0.59 -8.41 -6.93
CA LEU A 129 0.68 -7.93 -7.50
C LEU A 129 1.51 -9.10 -8.02
N VAL A 130 2.15 -8.90 -9.17
CA VAL A 130 3.16 -9.83 -9.70
C VAL A 130 4.49 -9.53 -9.02
N VAL A 131 4.92 -10.41 -8.12
CA VAL A 131 6.22 -10.29 -7.45
C VAL A 131 7.25 -11.09 -8.24
N LYS A 132 8.30 -10.41 -8.71
CA LYS A 132 9.47 -11.08 -9.28
C LYS A 132 10.57 -11.11 -8.22
N THR A 133 10.84 -12.30 -7.69
CA THR A 133 11.97 -12.51 -6.79
C THR A 133 13.23 -12.71 -7.64
N ALA A 134 14.20 -11.81 -7.54
CA ALA A 134 15.53 -12.03 -8.10
C ALA A 134 16.43 -12.60 -7.00
N ASN A 135 16.97 -13.80 -7.22
CA ASN A 135 17.88 -14.45 -6.27
C ASN A 135 19.34 -14.07 -6.51
N SER A 136 19.62 -13.34 -7.60
CA SER A 136 20.96 -12.86 -7.92
C SER A 136 20.96 -11.40 -8.41
N ARG A 137 22.09 -10.71 -8.18
CA ARG A 137 22.33 -9.35 -8.71
C ARG A 137 22.27 -9.31 -10.25
N ALA A 138 22.60 -10.41 -10.91
CA ALA A 138 22.52 -10.54 -12.36
C ALA A 138 21.06 -10.53 -12.83
N GLU A 139 20.19 -11.32 -12.21
CA GLU A 139 18.74 -11.31 -12.49
C GLU A 139 18.07 -9.98 -12.16
N LEU A 140 18.57 -9.24 -11.16
CA LEU A 140 18.06 -7.91 -10.81
C LEU A 140 18.42 -6.85 -11.87
N MET A 141 19.56 -7.01 -12.55
CA MET A 141 20.06 -6.07 -13.57
C MET A 141 19.47 -6.35 -14.96
N GLU A 142 18.91 -7.55 -15.19
CA GLU A 142 18.25 -7.96 -16.44
C GLU A 142 16.75 -7.59 -16.51
N GLN A 143 16.14 -7.14 -15.41
CA GLN A 143 14.71 -6.77 -15.32
C GLN A 143 14.44 -5.27 -15.45
#